data_AF-A0A1G9XW03-F1
#
_entry.id   AF-A0A1G9XW03-F1
#
_cell.length_a   1.000
_cell.length_b   1.000
_cell.length_c   1.000
_cell.angle_alpha   90.00
_cell.angle_beta   90.00
_cell.angle_gamma   90.00
#
_symmetry.space_group_name_H-M   'P 1'
#
loop_
_entity.id
_entity.type
_entity.pdbx_description
1 polymer ?
#
loop_
_entity_poly.entity_id
_entity_poly.type
_entity_poly.pdbx_seq_one_letter_code
_entity_poly.pdbx_strand_id
1 'polypeptide(L)' 'MSLSSARNYALRAAKSQDQKEAAELLSKAILELALAIEATDAKVKKINKGG' A
#
# COMPACT_ATOMS: atom_id res chain seq x y z
N MET A 1 -4.12 0.42 8.48
CA MET A 1 -3.19 0.77 7.39
C MET A 1 -3.97 1.48 6.31
N SER A 2 -3.45 2.59 5.76
CA SER A 2 -4.22 3.50 4.91
C SER A 2 -3.56 3.69 3.55
N LEU A 3 -4.35 3.75 2.48
CA LEU A 3 -3.87 4.06 1.12
C LEU A 3 -3.06 5.37 1.07
N SER A 4 -3.34 6.31 1.98
CA SER A 4 -2.61 7.56 2.15
C SER A 4 -1.14 7.33 2.51
N SER A 5 -0.83 6.29 3.29
CA SER A 5 0.53 5.92 3.69
C SER A 5 1.34 5.39 2.51
N ALA A 6 0.76 4.46 1.73
CA ALA A 6 1.39 3.91 0.53
C ALA A 6 1.72 5.02 -0.49
N ARG A 7 0.77 5.94 -0.72
CA ARG A 7 0.98 7.09 -1.61
C ARG A 7 2.10 8.00 -1.09
N ASN A 8 2.19 8.23 0.21
CA ASN A 8 3.26 9.05 0.79
C ASN A 8 4.64 8.43 0.53
N TYR A 9 4.78 7.13 0.77
CA TYR A 9 6.04 6.42 0.51
C TYR A 9 6.44 6.47 -0.97
N ALA A 10 5.51 6.24 -1.90
CA ALA A 10 5.79 6.33 -3.33
C ALA A 10 6.21 7.75 -3.77
N LEU A 11 5.54 8.79 -3.26
CA LEU A 11 5.90 10.18 -3.56
C LEU A 11 7.27 10.56 -3.00
N ARG A 12 7.63 10.04 -1.83
CA ARG A 12 8.97 10.23 -1.24
C ARG A 12 10.03 9.49 -2.05
N ALA A 13 9.77 8.26 -2.47
CA ALA A 13 10.68 7.49 -3.31
C ALA A 13 10.99 8.22 -4.62
N ALA A 14 9.95 8.78 -5.27
CA ALA A 14 10.10 9.53 -6.52
C ALA A 14 10.94 10.82 -6.39
N LYS A 15 11.08 11.34 -5.16
CA LYS A 15 11.90 12.53 -4.86
C LYS A 15 13.27 12.18 -4.28
N SER A 16 13.51 10.92 -3.92
CA SER A 16 14.78 10.53 -3.31
C SER A 16 15.90 10.55 -4.36
N GLN A 17 17.06 11.05 -3.95
CA GLN A 17 18.29 11.01 -4.75
C GLN A 17 19.16 9.79 -4.40
N ASP A 18 18.74 9.01 -3.39
CA ASP A 18 19.41 7.78 -2.96
C ASP A 18 18.61 6.57 -3.48
N GLN A 19 19.24 5.77 -4.33
CA GLN A 19 18.59 4.59 -4.93
C GLN A 19 18.17 3.56 -3.88
N LYS A 20 18.95 3.39 -2.81
CA LYS A 20 18.64 2.46 -1.72
C LYS A 20 17.44 2.97 -0.91
N GLU A 21 17.42 4.26 -0.58
CA GLU A 21 16.28 4.87 0.11
C GLU A 21 15.00 4.77 -0.74
N ALA A 22 15.09 5.09 -2.04
CA ALA A 22 13.97 4.97 -2.97
C ALA A 22 13.42 3.54 -3.02
N ALA A 23 14.30 2.53 -3.10
CA ALA A 23 13.90 1.12 -3.09
C ALA A 23 13.21 0.70 -1.77
N GLU A 24 13.71 1.15 -0.63
CA GLU A 24 13.09 0.90 0.67
C GLU A 24 11.71 1.55 0.79
N LEU A 25 11.58 2.79 0.32
CA LEU A 25 10.31 3.52 0.30
C LEU A 25 9.29 2.84 -0.63
N LEU A 26 9.70 2.42 -1.83
CA LEU A 26 8.84 1.66 -2.73
C LEU A 26 8.40 0.32 -2.13
N SER A 27 9.31 -0.38 -1.45
CA SER A 27 8.99 -1.65 -0.77
C SER A 27 7.92 -1.44 0.31
N LYS A 28 8.02 -0.36 1.10
CA LYS A 28 7.00 0.03 2.08
C LYS A 28 5.66 0.35 1.42
N ALA A 29 5.67 1.07 0.30
CA ALA A 29 4.45 1.40 -0.45
C ALA A 29 3.73 0.14 -0.95
N ILE A 30 4.47 -0.83 -1.49
CA ILE A 30 3.93 -2.10 -2.00
C ILE A 30 3.30 -2.91 -0.87
N LEU A 31 3.96 -3.03 0.29
CA LEU A 31 3.42 -3.77 1.44
C LEU A 31 2.10 -3.17 1.94
N GLU A 32 2.04 -1.84 2.08
CA GLU A 32 0.80 -1.15 2.47
C GLU A 32 -0.34 -1.36 1.45
N LEU A 33 -0.02 -1.39 0.15
CA LEU A 33 -1.00 -1.68 -0.91
C LEU A 33 -1.49 -3.12 -0.85
N ALA A 34 -0.60 -4.10 -0.67
CA ALA A 34 -0.97 -5.50 -0.55
C ALA A 34 -1.96 -5.71 0.61
N LEU A 35 -1.68 -5.12 1.77
CA LEU A 35 -2.56 -5.21 2.95
C LEU A 35 -3.92 -4.52 2.71
N ALA A 36 -3.95 -3.40 1.97
CA ALA A 36 -5.20 -2.75 1.60
C ALA A 36 -6.05 -3.62 0.63
N ILE A 37 -5.41 -4.34 -0.29
CA ILE A 37 -6.06 -5.29 -1.19
C ILE A 37 -6.68 -6.44 -0.38
N GLU A 38 -5.92 -7.05 0.52
CA GLU A 38 -6.43 -8.13 1.38
C GLU A 38 -7.61 -7.69 2.25
N ALA A 39 -7.51 -6.50 2.86
CA ALA A 39 -8.61 -5.94 3.65
C ALA A 39 -9.87 -5.69 2.81
N THR A 40 -9.68 -5.24 1.57
CA THR A 40 -10.78 -4.99 0.63
C THR A 40 -11.42 -6.31 0.20
N ASP A 41 -10.63 -7.32 -0.16
CA ASP A 41 -11.12 -8.66 -0.49
C ASP A 41 -11.92 -9.27 0.66
N ALA A 42 -11.42 -9.18 1.89
CA ALA A 42 -12.14 -9.65 3.08
C ALA A 42 -13.48 -8.92 3.27
N LYS A 43 -13.54 -7.61 2.99
CA LYS A 43 -14.78 -6.82 3.05
C LYS A 43 -15.77 -7.24 1.97
N VAL A 44 -15.31 -7.44 0.74
CA VAL A 44 -16.15 -7.93 -0.38
C VAL A 44 -16.72 -9.32 -0.06
N LYS A 45 -15.89 -10.24 0.43
CA LYS A 45 -16.35 -11.58 0.86
C LYS A 45 -17.41 -11.53 1.95
N LYS A 46 -17.32 -10.58 2.90
CA LYS A 46 -18.35 -10.38 3.94
C LYS A 46 -19.66 -9.89 3.34
N ILE A 47 -19.62 -8.91 2.43
CA ILE A 47 -20.81 -8.40 1.74
C ILE A 47 -21.51 -9.52 0.99
N ASN A 48 -20.76 -10.33 0.22
CA ASN A 48 -21.32 -11.39 -0.61
C ASN A 48 -21.86 -12.59 0.18
N LYS A 49 -21.52 -12.75 1.47
CA LYS A 49 -22.02 -13.81 2.34
C LYS A 49 -23.24 -13.40 3.19
N GLY A 50 -23.57 -12.10 3.19
CA GLY A 50 -24.69 -11.54 3.96
C GLY A 50 -25.86 -11.05 3.11
N GLY A 51 -25.88 -11.38 1.82
CA GLY A 51 -26.97 -11.12 0.88
C GLY A 51 -27.68 -12.39 0.46
#